data_AF-A0A8T3WHG4-F1
#
_entry.id   AF-A0A8T3WHG4-F1
#
_cell.length_a   1.000
_cell.length_b   1.000
_cell.length_c   1.000
_cell.angle_alpha   90.00
_cell.angle_beta   90.00
_cell.angle_gamma   90.00
#
_symmetry.space_group_name_H-M   'P 1'
#
loop_
_entity.id
_entity.type
_entity.pdbx_description
1 polymer ?
#
loop_
_entity_poly.entity_id
_entity_poly.type
_entity_poly.pdbx_seq_one_letter_code
_entity_poly.pdbx_strand_id
1 'polypeptide(L)'
;MPGVVTPLLTLIHDCDTVADWTGTPSADSTVEWQGNACLAKKVSNATSVVMLKPITGSVGQPADFTDVQIYVWMQGLKIAQFDTRANGGMRIVVESGTTAGTWQGVWSVGGSDTYNGGWQNFSIRTSTPFSSSTSTPPNKQFISRVGVQ
;
A
#
# COMPACT_ATOMS: atom_id res chain seq x y z
N MET A 1 19.34 -1.63 -33.00
CA MET A 1 18.03 -1.06 -32.58
C MET A 1 17.92 -1.26 -31.08
N PRO A 2 17.78 -0.21 -30.25
CA PRO A 2 17.53 -0.41 -28.82
C PRO A 2 16.16 -1.10 -28.67
N GLY A 3 16.15 -2.27 -28.03
CA GLY A 3 14.92 -3.02 -27.80
C GLY A 3 13.97 -2.23 -26.90
N VAL A 4 12.71 -2.12 -27.30
CA VAL A 4 11.66 -1.57 -26.44
C VAL A 4 11.40 -2.59 -25.33
N VAL A 5 11.74 -2.24 -24.09
CA VAL A 5 11.33 -3.02 -22.92
C VAL A 5 9.90 -2.60 -22.59
N THR A 6 8.93 -3.46 -22.90
CA THR A 6 7.56 -3.29 -22.43
C THR A 6 7.49 -3.80 -20.99
N PRO A 7 7.33 -2.95 -19.97
CA PRO A 7 7.15 -3.42 -18.61
C PRO A 7 5.86 -4.24 -18.54
N LEU A 8 5.95 -5.48 -18.05
CA LEU A 8 4.80 -6.36 -17.82
C LEU A 8 4.11 -6.03 -16.48
N LEU A 9 3.96 -4.72 -16.19
CA LEU A 9 3.42 -4.22 -14.92
C LEU A 9 2.04 -3.63 -15.16
N THR A 10 1.05 -4.16 -14.45
CA THR A 10 -0.28 -3.55 -14.41
C THR A 10 -0.25 -2.40 -13.41
N LEU A 11 -0.40 -1.16 -13.89
CA LEU A 11 -0.61 -0.02 -13.02
C LEU A 11 -2.02 -0.14 -12.39
N ILE A 12 -2.07 -0.27 -11.07
CA ILE A 12 -3.34 -0.31 -10.33
C ILE A 12 -3.84 1.11 -10.08
N HIS A 13 -2.93 2.03 -9.70
CA HIS A 13 -3.24 3.42 -9.41
C HIS A 13 -1.94 4.26 -9.44
N ASP A 14 -2.03 5.53 -9.88
CA ASP A 14 -0.91 6.49 -9.96
C ASP A 14 -0.77 7.39 -8.72
N CYS A 15 -1.83 7.51 -7.92
CA CYS A 15 -1.92 8.35 -6.72
C CYS A 15 -1.95 9.86 -7.00
N ASP A 16 -2.35 10.25 -8.21
CA ASP A 16 -2.50 11.65 -8.61
C ASP A 16 -3.82 12.28 -8.11
N THR A 17 -4.81 11.44 -7.72
CA THR A 17 -6.10 11.90 -7.22
C THR A 17 -6.57 11.10 -6.00
N VAL A 18 -7.36 11.75 -5.15
CA VAL A 18 -7.94 11.15 -3.92
C VAL A 18 -9.17 10.27 -4.18
N ALA A 19 -9.60 10.11 -5.45
CA ALA A 19 -10.84 9.43 -5.78
C ALA A 19 -10.82 7.97 -5.28
N ASP A 20 -11.91 7.59 -4.60
CA ASP A 20 -12.16 6.27 -3.99
C ASP A 20 -11.17 5.79 -2.92
N TRP A 21 -10.26 6.65 -2.44
CA TRP A 21 -9.40 6.28 -1.32
C TRP A 21 -10.14 6.40 0.02
N THR A 22 -10.05 5.36 0.84
CA THR A 22 -10.43 5.43 2.25
C THR A 22 -9.32 6.13 3.06
N GLY A 23 -9.58 6.43 4.34
CA GLY A 23 -8.57 7.06 5.21
C GLY A 23 -8.41 8.57 5.00
N THR A 24 -9.15 9.17 4.07
CA THR A 24 -9.17 10.62 3.78
C THR A 24 -7.78 11.21 3.50
N PRO A 25 -7.01 10.66 2.54
CA PRO A 25 -5.78 11.30 2.08
C PRO A 25 -6.07 12.65 1.40
N SER A 26 -5.01 13.43 1.18
CA SER A 26 -5.04 14.64 0.34
C SER A 26 -4.02 14.48 -0.77
N ALA A 27 -4.30 15.02 -1.96
CA ALA A 27 -3.31 15.10 -3.02
C ALA A 27 -2.29 16.19 -2.67
N ASP A 28 -1.00 15.88 -2.83
CA ASP A 28 0.12 16.81 -2.63
C ASP A 28 0.99 16.83 -3.88
N SER A 29 1.04 17.98 -4.55
CA SER A 29 1.79 18.22 -5.78
C SER A 29 3.12 18.95 -5.53
N THR A 30 3.60 18.95 -4.28
CA THR A 30 4.87 19.60 -3.91
C THR A 30 5.95 18.61 -3.50
N VAL A 31 5.53 17.36 -3.22
CA VAL A 31 6.39 16.28 -2.77
C VAL A 31 5.93 15.00 -3.46
N GLU A 32 6.06 14.93 -4.78
CA GLU A 32 5.68 13.78 -5.62
C GLU A 32 6.90 13.00 -6.12
N TRP A 33 6.70 11.71 -6.44
CA TRP A 33 7.74 10.86 -7.03
C TRP A 33 7.51 10.60 -8.53
N GLN A 34 6.24 10.38 -8.91
CA GLN A 34 5.79 10.11 -10.28
C GLN A 34 4.44 10.80 -10.48
N GLY A 35 4.13 11.16 -11.73
CA GLY A 35 2.87 11.84 -12.05
C GLY A 35 2.91 13.32 -11.70
N ASN A 36 1.76 13.83 -11.26
CA ASN A 36 1.54 15.24 -10.92
C ASN A 36 1.30 15.46 -9.42
N ALA A 37 1.07 14.40 -8.64
CA ALA A 37 0.89 14.47 -7.20
C ALA A 37 1.23 13.14 -6.51
N CYS A 38 1.19 13.14 -5.18
CA CYS A 38 1.10 11.92 -4.38
C CYS A 38 -0.09 12.00 -3.42
N LEU A 39 -0.44 10.88 -2.79
CA LEU A 39 -1.39 10.86 -1.69
C LEU A 39 -0.67 11.00 -0.36
N ALA A 40 -0.98 12.07 0.35
CA ALA A 40 -0.41 12.41 1.64
C ALA A 40 -1.45 12.32 2.76
N LYS A 41 -0.99 11.92 3.95
CA LYS A 41 -1.79 11.92 5.16
C LYS A 41 -0.93 12.18 6.37
N LYS A 42 -1.43 13.01 7.28
CA LYS A 42 -0.80 13.21 8.59
C LYS A 42 -1.05 11.97 9.45
N VAL A 43 0.04 11.41 9.97
CA VAL A 43 0.03 10.28 10.90
C VAL A 43 0.58 10.72 12.25
N SER A 44 0.23 9.97 13.30
CA SER A 44 0.78 10.14 14.65
C SER A 44 1.07 8.75 15.23
N ASN A 45 1.96 8.68 16.21
CA ASN A 45 2.22 7.45 16.96
C ASN A 45 1.05 7.02 17.88
N ALA A 46 -0.01 7.83 17.99
CA ALA A 46 -1.21 7.50 18.76
C ALA A 46 -2.34 6.92 17.92
N THR A 47 -2.31 7.12 16.61
CA THR A 47 -3.40 6.74 15.70
C THR A 47 -2.84 6.01 14.50
N SER A 48 -3.21 4.74 14.35
CA SER A 48 -2.96 4.04 13.11
C SER A 48 -3.88 4.59 12.01
N VAL A 49 -3.31 4.92 10.86
CA VAL A 49 -4.04 5.45 9.72
C VAL A 49 -3.89 4.47 8.57
N VAL A 50 -5.00 3.97 8.03
CA VAL A 50 -4.98 3.08 6.87
C VAL A 50 -5.61 3.81 5.69
N MET A 51 -4.90 3.85 4.57
CA MET A 51 -5.39 4.38 3.29
C MET A 51 -5.55 3.21 2.33
N LEU A 52 -6.78 2.94 1.88
CA LEU A 52 -7.07 1.82 0.98
C LEU A 52 -7.77 2.31 -0.28
N LYS A 53 -7.39 1.75 -1.41
CA LYS A 53 -8.08 1.93 -2.69
C LYS A 53 -8.83 0.64 -3.04
N PRO A 54 -10.12 0.70 -3.37
CA PRO A 54 -10.83 -0.39 -4.03
C PRO A 54 -10.15 -0.74 -5.36
N ILE A 55 -9.94 -2.03 -5.56
CA ILE A 55 -9.39 -2.58 -6.80
C ILE A 55 -10.36 -3.59 -7.38
N THR A 56 -10.37 -3.68 -8.70
CA THR A 56 -11.09 -4.70 -9.44
C THR A 56 -10.09 -5.48 -10.28
N GLY A 57 -10.21 -6.80 -10.27
CA GLY A 57 -9.58 -7.66 -11.25
C GLY A 57 -10.29 -7.57 -12.60
N SER A 58 -10.05 -8.56 -13.46
CA SER A 58 -10.71 -8.66 -14.76
C SER A 58 -12.22 -8.73 -14.60
N VAL A 59 -12.95 -7.91 -15.37
CA VAL A 59 -14.42 -7.97 -15.55
C VAL A 59 -15.20 -7.99 -14.22
N GLY A 60 -15.02 -6.94 -13.40
CA GLY A 60 -15.86 -6.70 -12.22
C GLY A 60 -15.70 -7.70 -11.08
N GLN A 61 -14.71 -8.59 -11.14
CA GLN A 61 -14.36 -9.50 -10.07
C GLN A 61 -13.31 -8.89 -9.13
N PRO A 62 -13.19 -9.39 -7.89
CA PRO A 62 -12.01 -9.13 -7.06
C PRO A 62 -10.71 -9.52 -7.79
N ALA A 63 -9.60 -8.86 -7.44
CA ALA A 63 -8.30 -9.13 -8.05
C ALA A 63 -7.62 -10.36 -7.44
N ASP A 64 -7.04 -11.21 -8.29
CA ASP A 64 -6.20 -12.33 -7.86
C ASP A 64 -4.76 -11.84 -7.65
N PHE A 65 -4.34 -11.88 -6.39
CA PHE A 65 -3.02 -11.52 -5.90
C PHE A 65 -2.22 -12.77 -5.50
N THR A 66 -2.51 -13.93 -6.08
CA THR A 66 -1.72 -15.15 -5.85
C THR A 66 -0.37 -15.04 -6.58
N ASP A 67 0.72 -15.01 -5.80
CA ASP A 67 2.11 -14.93 -6.28
C ASP A 67 2.46 -13.70 -7.14
N VAL A 68 1.76 -12.59 -6.94
CA VAL A 68 2.09 -11.29 -7.53
C VAL A 68 3.11 -10.50 -6.69
N GLN A 69 3.81 -9.57 -7.32
CA GLN A 69 4.61 -8.56 -6.64
C GLN A 69 3.79 -7.27 -6.47
N ILE A 70 3.73 -6.74 -5.25
CA ILE A 70 3.19 -5.41 -4.97
C ILE A 70 4.38 -4.50 -4.70
N TYR A 71 4.41 -3.33 -5.32
CA TYR A 71 5.38 -2.29 -5.00
C TYR A 71 4.67 -0.95 -4.77
N VAL A 72 5.21 -0.15 -3.88
CA VAL A 72 4.70 1.18 -3.54
C VAL A 72 5.87 2.09 -3.18
N TRP A 73 5.83 3.31 -3.72
CA TRP A 73 6.72 4.37 -3.26
C TRP A 73 6.07 5.03 -2.05
N MET A 74 6.82 5.14 -0.95
CA MET A 74 6.36 5.84 0.26
C MET A 74 7.44 6.78 0.78
N GLN A 75 7.00 7.91 1.34
CA GLN A 75 7.87 8.86 2.04
C GLN A 75 7.27 9.21 3.40
N GLY A 76 8.10 9.11 4.44
CA GLY A 76 7.82 9.59 5.77
C GLY A 76 8.61 10.86 6.09
N LEU A 77 7.91 11.96 6.35
CA LEU A 77 8.56 13.25 6.64
C LEU A 77 9.14 13.33 8.07
N LYS A 78 8.61 12.56 9.02
CA LYS A 78 9.05 12.57 10.43
C LYS A 78 9.24 11.14 10.93
N ILE A 79 10.41 10.58 10.67
CA ILE A 79 10.76 9.19 11.04
C ILE A 79 10.54 8.92 12.54
N ALA A 80 10.84 9.90 13.40
CA ALA A 80 10.63 9.78 14.85
C ALA A 80 9.16 9.62 15.29
N GLN A 81 8.20 9.83 14.38
CA GLN A 81 6.78 9.59 14.64
C GLN A 81 6.35 8.17 14.26
N PHE A 82 7.23 7.39 13.63
CA PHE A 82 6.94 6.02 13.25
C PHE A 82 7.28 5.05 14.38
N ASP A 83 6.43 4.06 14.57
CA ASP A 83 6.80 2.87 15.32
C ASP A 83 7.92 2.10 14.60
N THR A 84 8.57 1.20 15.35
CA THR A 84 9.52 0.27 14.76
C THR A 84 8.82 -0.64 13.76
N ARG A 85 9.58 -1.23 12.84
CA ARG A 85 9.03 -2.14 11.83
C ARG A 85 8.29 -3.30 12.48
N ALA A 86 8.81 -3.83 13.58
CA ALA A 86 8.19 -4.92 14.32
C ALA A 86 6.88 -4.52 15.03
N ASN A 87 6.76 -3.26 15.45
CA ASN A 87 5.60 -2.75 16.20
C ASN A 87 4.56 -2.06 15.31
N GLY A 88 4.73 -2.08 14.01
CA GLY A 88 3.73 -1.56 13.09
C GLY A 88 3.97 -0.17 12.55
N GLY A 89 5.22 0.15 12.24
CA GLY A 89 5.56 1.24 11.35
C GLY A 89 4.93 1.09 9.95
N MET A 90 5.69 1.37 8.90
CA MET A 90 5.17 1.40 7.53
C MET A 90 4.74 0.00 7.07
N ARG A 91 3.50 -0.12 6.57
CA ARG A 91 2.91 -1.38 6.12
C ARG A 91 2.28 -1.28 4.75
N ILE A 92 2.36 -2.38 3.99
CA ILE A 92 1.50 -2.62 2.83
C ILE A 92 0.31 -3.44 3.30
N VAL A 93 -0.90 -3.02 2.92
CA VAL A 93 -2.17 -3.59 3.38
C VAL A 93 -2.97 -4.11 2.20
N VAL A 94 -3.57 -5.29 2.36
CA VAL A 94 -4.57 -5.83 1.45
C VAL A 94 -5.80 -6.30 2.22
N GLU A 95 -6.95 -6.21 1.56
CA GLU A 95 -8.21 -6.71 2.10
C GLU A 95 -8.96 -7.56 1.08
N SER A 96 -9.67 -8.55 1.59
CA SER A 96 -10.70 -9.27 0.82
C SER A 96 -12.08 -9.00 1.40
N GLY A 97 -13.12 -9.12 0.55
CA GLY A 97 -14.52 -8.87 0.93
C GLY A 97 -14.99 -7.46 0.62
N THR A 98 -16.28 -7.18 0.85
CA THR A 98 -16.94 -5.93 0.44
C THR A 98 -16.81 -4.82 1.48
N THR A 99 -16.58 -5.14 2.75
CA THR A 99 -16.52 -4.18 3.86
C THR A 99 -15.07 -3.91 4.26
N ALA A 100 -14.70 -2.65 4.46
CA ALA A 100 -13.32 -2.28 4.83
C ALA A 100 -12.97 -2.77 6.24
N GLY A 101 -11.72 -3.19 6.45
CA GLY A 101 -11.21 -3.64 7.74
C GLY A 101 -11.67 -5.04 8.20
N THR A 102 -12.41 -5.80 7.39
CA THR A 102 -13.00 -7.08 7.82
C THR A 102 -12.01 -8.24 7.73
N TRP A 103 -11.39 -8.44 6.57
CA TRP A 103 -10.39 -9.49 6.34
C TRP A 103 -9.12 -8.84 5.83
N GLN A 104 -8.29 -8.37 6.75
CA GLN A 104 -7.10 -7.58 6.46
C GLN A 104 -5.83 -8.40 6.69
N GLY A 105 -4.90 -8.29 5.76
CA GLY A 105 -3.54 -8.84 5.87
C GLY A 105 -2.54 -7.72 5.61
N VAL A 106 -1.47 -7.68 6.41
CA VAL A 106 -0.45 -6.64 6.30
C VAL A 106 0.95 -7.22 6.21
N TRP A 107 1.82 -6.52 5.50
CA TRP A 107 3.26 -6.76 5.50
C TRP A 107 3.99 -5.54 6.05
N SER A 108 4.79 -5.74 7.10
CA SER A 108 5.60 -4.66 7.68
C SER A 108 6.86 -4.47 6.83
N VAL A 109 6.98 -3.30 6.21
CA VAL A 109 8.02 -3.00 5.22
C VAL A 109 9.04 -1.97 5.70
N GLY A 110 8.67 -1.16 6.69
CA GLY A 110 9.57 -0.17 7.29
C GLY A 110 9.13 0.27 8.69
N GLY A 111 9.94 1.07 9.34
CA GLY A 111 9.69 1.66 10.65
C GLY A 111 10.83 2.57 11.07
N SER A 112 10.75 3.19 12.25
CA SER A 112 11.77 4.15 12.71
C SER A 112 13.19 3.58 12.83
N ASP A 113 13.32 2.26 12.96
CA ASP A 113 14.55 1.50 13.06
C ASP A 113 15.11 1.03 11.71
N THR A 114 14.31 1.02 10.64
CA THR A 114 14.72 0.50 9.33
C THR A 114 14.55 1.49 8.18
N TYR A 115 13.82 2.59 8.37
CA TYR A 115 13.54 3.59 7.34
C TYR A 115 14.43 4.82 7.53
N ASN A 116 15.26 5.10 6.53
CA ASN A 116 16.26 6.17 6.57
C ASN A 116 15.78 7.51 5.98
N GLY A 117 14.48 7.67 5.70
CA GLY A 117 13.93 8.87 5.09
C GLY A 117 13.94 8.87 3.56
N GLY A 118 13.37 9.93 2.98
CA GLY A 118 13.23 10.12 1.53
C GLY A 118 12.23 9.17 0.86
N TRP A 119 12.04 9.32 -0.45
CA TRP A 119 11.24 8.35 -1.21
C TRP A 119 11.93 7.00 -1.23
N GLN A 120 11.23 5.95 -0.79
CA GLN A 120 11.72 4.58 -0.88
C GLN A 120 10.68 3.69 -1.53
N ASN A 121 11.16 2.80 -2.39
CA ASN A 121 10.33 1.77 -2.97
C ASN A 121 10.28 0.58 -2.02
N PHE A 122 9.09 0.28 -1.53
CA PHE A 122 8.83 -0.93 -0.77
C PHE A 122 8.15 -1.93 -1.69
N SER A 123 8.62 -3.16 -1.66
CA SER A 123 8.02 -4.22 -2.47
C SER A 123 7.90 -5.51 -1.71
N ILE A 124 6.85 -6.26 -2.00
CA ILE A 124 6.56 -7.54 -1.38
C ILE A 124 6.05 -8.52 -2.42
N ARG A 125 6.54 -9.76 -2.35
CA ARG A 125 5.95 -10.88 -3.08
C ARG A 125 4.83 -11.45 -2.24
N THR A 126 3.62 -11.52 -2.78
CA THR A 126 2.42 -11.97 -2.06
C THR A 126 2.47 -13.43 -1.63
N SER A 127 3.40 -14.25 -2.13
CA SER A 127 3.71 -15.57 -1.56
C SER A 127 4.35 -15.48 -0.16
N THR A 128 4.87 -14.32 0.23
CA THR A 128 5.35 -14.05 1.59
C THR A 128 4.18 -14.04 2.58
N PRO A 129 4.28 -14.76 3.72
CA PRO A 129 3.25 -14.70 4.77
C PRO A 129 3.02 -13.27 5.27
N PHE A 130 1.79 -12.97 5.70
CA PHE A 130 1.48 -11.70 6.34
C PHE A 130 2.26 -11.56 7.64
N SER A 131 2.72 -10.35 7.95
CA SER A 131 3.30 -10.03 9.27
C SER A 131 2.25 -10.09 10.36
N SER A 132 1.02 -9.69 10.05
CA SER A 132 -0.17 -9.88 10.88
C SER A 132 -1.43 -9.84 10.01
N SER A 133 -2.54 -10.34 10.57
CA SER A 133 -3.85 -10.29 9.92
C SER A 133 -4.96 -10.22 10.97
N THR A 134 -6.18 -9.94 10.51
CA THR A 134 -7.40 -10.23 11.27
C THR A 134 -7.52 -11.73 11.55
N SER A 135 -8.45 -12.12 12.44
CA SER A 135 -8.70 -13.53 12.81
C SER A 135 -8.98 -14.43 11.60
N THR A 136 -9.62 -13.86 10.58
CA THR A 136 -9.73 -14.45 9.25
C THR A 136 -8.81 -13.68 8.30
N PRO A 137 -7.71 -14.26 7.82
CA PRO A 137 -6.82 -13.62 6.84
C PRO A 137 -7.53 -13.42 5.49
N PRO A 138 -7.12 -12.43 4.68
CA PRO A 138 -7.70 -12.25 3.36
C PRO A 138 -7.38 -13.42 2.42
N ASN A 139 -8.37 -13.79 1.59
CA ASN A 139 -8.12 -14.72 0.49
C ASN A 139 -7.44 -13.96 -0.65
N LYS A 140 -6.19 -14.35 -0.97
CA LYS A 140 -5.37 -13.73 -2.02
C LYS A 140 -5.97 -13.85 -3.41
N GLN A 141 -6.88 -14.79 -3.66
CA GLN A 141 -7.60 -14.90 -4.92
C GLN A 141 -8.71 -13.85 -5.08
N PHE A 142 -9.10 -13.18 -3.98
CA PHE A 142 -10.23 -12.27 -3.96
C PHE A 142 -9.90 -10.95 -3.24
N ILE A 143 -8.77 -10.33 -3.57
CA ILE A 143 -8.40 -9.03 -3.01
C ILE A 143 -9.28 -7.94 -3.65
N SER A 144 -9.94 -7.18 -2.79
CA SER A 144 -10.85 -6.09 -3.17
C SER A 144 -10.29 -4.71 -2.85
N ARG A 145 -9.26 -4.62 -1.98
CA ARG A 145 -8.56 -3.37 -1.69
C ARG A 145 -7.08 -3.58 -1.47
N VAL A 146 -6.29 -2.57 -1.84
CA VAL A 146 -4.86 -2.46 -1.55
C VAL A 146 -4.56 -1.08 -0.99
N GLY A 147 -3.50 -0.96 -0.18
CA GLY A 147 -3.11 0.32 0.36
C GLY A 147 -1.94 0.27 1.32
N VAL A 148 -1.86 1.29 2.17
CA VAL A 148 -0.76 1.48 3.11
C VAL A 148 -1.28 1.87 4.49
N GLN A 149 -0.47 1.58 5.51
CA GLN A 149 -0.72 1.93 6.92
C GLN A 149 0.56 2.43 7.58
#